data_AF-H9ZMU1-F1
#
_entry.id   AF-H9ZMU1-F1
#
_cell.length_a   1.000
_cell.length_b   1.000
_cell.length_c   1.000
_cell.angle_alpha   90.00
_cell.angle_beta   90.00
_cell.angle_gamma   90.00
#
_symmetry.space_group_name_H-M   'P 1'
#
loop_
_entity.id
_entity.type
_entity.pdbx_description
1 polymer ?
#
loop_
_entity_poly.entity_id
_entity_poly.type
_entity_poly.pdbx_seq_one_letter_code
_entity_poly.pdbx_strand_id
1 'polypeptide(L)'
;EHILLSKQVGVPKIVVFLNKVDMLQGEEEMVDLVEVEVRELLSSYDFDGDNTPIVRGSAKGALEGKPEWEAKILELMDAVDTYIDSPVRELDKPFLMAVEDVFTITGRGTVATGKVERGQVKLNEEVEIVGYKSEPKKTVVTGIEMFNKNLQSAMAGDNAGVLLRGVNRDEIERGQVIAKPKTIVPHTTFKAAIYVLKKEEG
;
A
#
# COMPACT_ATOMS: atom_id res chain seq x y z
N GLU A 1 10.43 12.37 -11.94
CA GLU A 1 10.21 12.41 -10.48
C GLU A 1 9.50 11.18 -9.92
N HIS A 2 8.24 10.89 -10.31
CA HIS A 2 7.49 9.76 -9.72
C HIS A 2 8.19 8.39 -9.82
N ILE A 3 8.90 8.10 -10.91
CA ILE A 3 9.67 6.84 -11.06
C ILE A 3 10.79 6.76 -10.02
N LEU A 4 11.57 7.83 -9.85
CA LEU A 4 12.62 7.95 -8.82
C LEU A 4 12.04 7.73 -7.41
N LEU A 5 10.95 8.43 -7.09
CA LEU A 5 10.30 8.31 -5.77
C LEU A 5 9.77 6.89 -5.54
N SER A 6 9.17 6.27 -6.57
CA SER A 6 8.70 4.89 -6.51
C SER A 6 9.82 3.93 -6.14
N LYS A 7 11.01 4.10 -6.73
CA LYS A 7 12.19 3.30 -6.37
C LYS A 7 12.61 3.52 -4.92
N GLN A 8 12.65 4.77 -4.46
CA GLN A 8 13.06 5.12 -3.10
C GLN A 8 12.13 4.57 -2.01
N VAL A 9 10.82 4.49 -2.29
CA VAL A 9 9.83 3.92 -1.36
C VAL A 9 9.64 2.41 -1.53
N GLY A 10 10.44 1.76 -2.38
CA GLY A 10 10.47 0.30 -2.53
C GLY A 10 9.37 -0.30 -3.40
N VAL A 11 8.82 0.45 -4.36
CA VAL A 11 7.92 -0.12 -5.38
C VAL A 11 8.71 -1.12 -6.25
N PRO A 12 8.30 -2.40 -6.31
CA PRO A 12 9.10 -3.44 -6.95
C PRO A 12 8.94 -3.51 -8.47
N LYS A 13 7.73 -3.23 -8.99
CA LYS A 13 7.37 -3.33 -10.40
C LYS A 13 6.44 -2.19 -10.78
N ILE A 14 6.50 -1.76 -12.04
CA ILE A 14 5.63 -0.72 -12.62
C ILE A 14 4.99 -1.31 -13.88
N VAL A 15 3.71 -1.00 -14.11
CA VAL A 15 3.04 -1.18 -15.40
C VAL A 15 2.74 0.21 -15.94
N VAL A 16 2.94 0.41 -17.25
CA VAL A 16 2.77 1.72 -17.89
C VAL A 16 1.52 1.72 -18.74
N PHE A 17 0.75 2.80 -18.65
CA PHE A 17 -0.32 3.11 -19.58
C PHE A 17 0.02 4.38 -20.36
N LEU A 18 0.34 4.23 -21.64
CA LEU A 18 0.52 5.36 -22.57
C LEU A 18 -0.86 5.87 -22.96
N ASN A 19 -1.33 6.88 -22.22
CA ASN A 19 -2.65 7.47 -22.40
C ASN A 19 -2.66 8.51 -23.54
N LYS A 20 -3.86 8.87 -24.00
CA LYS A 20 -4.14 9.88 -25.04
C LYS A 20 -3.66 9.50 -26.45
N VAL A 21 -3.52 8.20 -26.74
CA VAL A 21 -3.15 7.72 -28.08
C VAL A 21 -4.21 8.09 -29.13
N ASP A 22 -5.46 8.30 -28.72
CA ASP A 22 -6.53 8.82 -29.58
C ASP A 22 -6.24 10.22 -30.13
N MET A 23 -5.35 10.99 -29.50
CA MET A 23 -4.95 12.32 -29.97
C MET A 23 -3.81 12.27 -30.99
N LEU A 24 -3.17 11.11 -31.18
CA LEU A 24 -1.99 10.91 -32.04
C LEU A 24 -2.32 10.05 -33.26
N GLN A 25 -3.56 10.11 -33.74
CA GLN A 25 -4.00 9.34 -34.91
C GLN A 25 -3.18 9.72 -36.15
N GLY A 26 -2.46 8.74 -36.71
CA GLY A 26 -1.58 8.94 -37.87
C GLY A 26 -0.13 9.28 -37.51
N GLU A 27 0.24 9.29 -36.22
CA GLU A 27 1.59 9.55 -35.71
C GLU A 27 2.15 8.33 -34.95
N GLU A 28 2.03 7.13 -35.54
CA GLU A 28 2.45 5.87 -34.90
C GLU A 28 3.94 5.88 -34.51
N GLU A 29 4.80 6.46 -35.34
CA GLU A 29 6.23 6.62 -35.06
C GLU A 29 6.50 7.45 -33.81
N MET A 30 5.66 8.46 -33.53
CA MET A 30 5.79 9.27 -32.30
C MET A 30 5.44 8.43 -31.07
N VAL A 31 4.40 7.60 -31.15
CA VAL A 31 4.01 6.71 -30.04
C VAL A 31 5.09 5.68 -29.76
N ASP A 32 5.71 5.13 -30.81
CA ASP A 32 6.84 4.19 -30.68
C ASP A 32 8.06 4.87 -30.03
N LEU A 33 8.38 6.10 -30.45
CA LEU A 33 9.47 6.86 -29.86
C LEU A 33 9.24 7.13 -28.37
N VAL A 34 8.03 7.56 -27.99
CA VAL A 34 7.66 7.78 -26.58
C VAL A 34 7.79 6.49 -25.78
N GLU A 35 7.42 5.34 -26.35
CA GLU A 35 7.59 4.07 -25.67
C GLU A 35 9.08 3.77 -25.38
N VAL A 36 9.96 3.97 -26.37
CA VAL A 36 11.41 3.80 -26.19
C VAL A 36 11.94 4.72 -25.10
N GLU A 37 11.58 6.00 -25.12
CA GLU A 37 11.99 6.97 -24.09
C GLU A 37 11.52 6.56 -22.69
N VAL A 38 10.30 6.03 -22.56
CA VAL A 38 9.78 5.53 -21.29
C VAL A 38 10.56 4.31 -20.79
N ARG A 39 10.92 3.38 -21.69
CA ARG A 39 11.72 2.19 -21.33
C ARG A 39 13.12 2.59 -20.87
N GLU A 40 13.75 3.52 -21.56
CA GLU A 40 15.04 4.08 -21.17
C GLU A 40 14.95 4.78 -19.81
N LEU A 41 13.90 5.56 -19.58
CA LEU A 41 13.68 6.26 -18.32
C LEU A 41 13.49 5.27 -17.15
N LEU A 42 12.71 4.20 -17.34
CA LEU A 42 12.54 3.14 -16.34
C LEU A 42 13.89 2.48 -16.02
N SER A 43 14.65 2.13 -17.07
CA SER A 43 15.97 1.51 -16.94
C SER A 43 16.97 2.42 -16.21
N SER A 44 16.91 3.74 -16.44
CA SER A 44 17.79 4.71 -15.77
C SER A 44 17.58 4.80 -14.25
N TYR A 45 16.44 4.32 -13.74
CA TYR A 45 16.10 4.25 -12.32
C TYR A 45 16.01 2.82 -11.79
N ASP A 46 16.72 1.88 -12.44
CA ASP A 46 16.82 0.47 -12.06
C ASP A 46 15.47 -0.28 -12.04
N PHE A 47 14.52 0.10 -12.89
CA PHE A 47 13.37 -0.73 -13.22
C PHE A 47 13.64 -1.55 -14.48
N ASP A 48 12.90 -2.65 -14.67
CA ASP A 48 13.01 -3.49 -15.86
C ASP A 48 12.31 -2.84 -17.06
N GLY A 49 12.96 -1.85 -17.68
CA GLY A 49 12.41 -1.13 -18.83
C GLY A 49 12.14 -2.02 -20.04
N ASP A 50 12.93 -3.07 -20.24
CA ASP A 50 12.79 -3.98 -21.39
C ASP A 50 11.54 -4.86 -21.28
N ASN A 51 11.25 -5.41 -20.10
CA ASN A 51 10.12 -6.33 -19.92
C ASN A 51 8.87 -5.68 -19.32
N THR A 52 8.94 -4.41 -18.90
CA THR A 52 7.76 -3.70 -18.37
C THR A 52 6.63 -3.67 -19.40
N PRO A 53 5.40 -4.11 -19.05
CA PRO A 53 4.25 -3.99 -19.92
C PRO A 53 3.89 -2.52 -20.12
N ILE A 54 3.71 -2.15 -21.38
CA ILE A 54 3.28 -0.81 -21.80
C ILE A 54 2.02 -0.96 -22.64
N VAL A 55 0.90 -0.49 -22.11
CA VAL A 55 -0.40 -0.54 -22.81
C VAL A 55 -0.73 0.83 -23.37
N ARG A 56 -0.97 0.88 -24.68
CA ARG A 56 -1.31 2.10 -25.44
C ARG A 56 -2.83 2.25 -25.50
N GLY A 57 -3.36 3.40 -25.09
CA GLY A 57 -4.80 3.57 -25.03
C GLY A 57 -5.31 5.00 -24.83
N SER A 58 -6.63 5.09 -24.68
CA SER A 58 -7.34 6.32 -24.32
C SER A 58 -8.25 6.06 -23.12
N ALA A 59 -7.86 6.55 -21.95
CA ALA A 59 -8.70 6.47 -20.76
C ALA A 59 -10.01 7.27 -20.95
N LYS A 60 -9.96 8.39 -21.67
CA LYS A 60 -11.14 9.19 -21.99
C LYS A 60 -12.06 8.44 -22.95
N GLY A 61 -11.51 7.86 -24.02
CA GLY A 61 -12.28 7.06 -24.97
C GLY A 61 -12.97 5.87 -24.30
N ALA A 62 -12.27 5.18 -23.39
CA ALA A 62 -12.83 4.10 -22.61
C ALA A 62 -13.99 4.58 -21.71
N LEU A 63 -13.81 5.70 -21.01
CA LEU A 63 -14.86 6.29 -20.17
C LEU A 63 -16.09 6.74 -20.96
N GLU A 64 -15.90 7.16 -22.22
CA GLU A 64 -16.98 7.49 -23.16
C GLU A 64 -17.69 6.25 -23.74
N GLY A 65 -17.26 5.04 -23.40
CA GLY A 65 -17.90 3.78 -23.82
C GLY A 65 -17.49 3.32 -25.22
N LYS A 66 -16.32 3.75 -25.71
CA LYS A 66 -15.79 3.30 -27.01
C LYS A 66 -15.14 1.92 -26.87
N PRO A 67 -15.67 0.87 -27.52
CA PRO A 67 -15.24 -0.51 -27.28
C PRO A 67 -13.75 -0.76 -27.50
N GLU A 68 -13.14 -0.09 -28.48
CA GLU A 68 -11.71 -0.25 -28.78
C GLU A 68 -10.81 0.25 -27.64
N TRP A 69 -11.27 1.25 -26.87
CA TRP A 69 -10.53 1.80 -25.75
C TRP A 69 -10.86 1.11 -24.43
N GLU A 70 -12.09 0.64 -24.25
CA GLU A 70 -12.45 -0.24 -23.12
C GLU A 70 -11.60 -1.51 -23.12
N ALA A 71 -11.38 -2.10 -24.29
CA ALA A 71 -10.51 -3.27 -24.45
C ALA A 71 -9.07 -3.00 -23.97
N LYS A 72 -8.55 -1.78 -24.15
CA LYS A 72 -7.22 -1.39 -23.67
C LYS A 72 -7.15 -1.25 -22.15
N ILE A 73 -8.25 -0.92 -21.48
CA ILE A 73 -8.29 -0.95 -20.01
C ILE A 73 -8.27 -2.38 -19.49
N LEU A 74 -8.98 -3.30 -20.15
CA LEU A 74 -8.92 -4.72 -19.80
C LEU A 74 -7.51 -5.28 -20.01
N GLU A 75 -6.86 -4.97 -21.14
CA GLU A 75 -5.47 -5.34 -21.40
C GLU A 75 -4.51 -4.79 -20.34
N LEU A 76 -4.73 -3.56 -19.86
CA LEU A 76 -3.96 -2.99 -18.74
C LEU A 76 -4.17 -3.77 -17.44
N MET A 77 -5.40 -4.18 -17.13
CA MET A 77 -5.68 -4.98 -15.92
C MET A 77 -5.09 -6.39 -16.03
N ASP A 78 -5.14 -7.01 -17.21
CA ASP A 78 -4.50 -8.30 -17.45
C ASP A 78 -2.97 -8.20 -17.26
N ALA A 79 -2.35 -7.11 -17.73
CA ALA A 79 -0.94 -6.84 -17.49
C ALA A 79 -0.63 -6.65 -16.00
N VAL A 80 -1.50 -5.96 -15.24
CA VAL A 80 -1.36 -5.82 -13.79
C VAL A 80 -1.42 -7.19 -13.10
N ASP A 81 -2.42 -8.01 -13.42
CA ASP A 81 -2.64 -9.31 -12.80
C ASP A 81 -1.50 -10.31 -13.09
N THR A 82 -0.89 -10.23 -14.28
CA THR A 82 0.15 -11.18 -14.72
C THR A 82 1.57 -10.73 -14.40
N TYR A 83 1.85 -9.41 -14.45
CA TYR A 83 3.20 -8.89 -14.26
C TYR A 83 3.51 -8.54 -12.80
N ILE A 84 2.54 -8.01 -12.07
CA ILE A 84 2.75 -7.61 -10.67
C ILE A 84 2.55 -8.84 -9.78
N ASP A 85 3.63 -9.28 -9.14
CA ASP A 85 3.54 -10.41 -8.23
C ASP A 85 2.58 -10.08 -7.10
N SER A 86 1.66 -11.01 -6.82
CA SER A 86 0.83 -10.92 -5.62
C SER A 86 1.76 -10.81 -4.40
N PRO A 87 1.64 -9.75 -3.58
CA PRO A 87 2.56 -9.54 -2.47
C PRO A 87 2.48 -10.74 -1.53
N VAL A 88 3.65 -11.29 -1.19
CA VAL A 88 3.74 -12.40 -0.24
C VAL A 88 3.26 -11.89 1.11
N ARG A 89 2.07 -12.34 1.52
CA ARG A 89 1.53 -12.01 2.83
C ARG A 89 2.37 -12.75 3.88
N GLU A 90 3.01 -12.00 4.77
CA GLU A 90 3.86 -12.55 5.82
C GLU A 90 3.02 -13.07 7.00
N LEU A 91 2.14 -14.04 6.73
CA LEU A 91 1.14 -14.54 7.69
C LEU A 91 1.75 -15.24 8.91
N ASP A 92 2.93 -15.86 8.72
CA ASP A 92 3.62 -16.60 9.78
C ASP A 92 4.45 -15.71 10.72
N LYS A 93 4.60 -14.42 10.38
CA LYS A 93 5.31 -13.47 11.24
C LYS A 93 4.43 -13.02 12.41
N PRO A 94 5.03 -12.50 13.49
CA PRO A 94 4.27 -11.87 14.56
C PRO A 94 3.40 -10.72 14.04
N PHE A 95 2.13 -10.70 14.47
CA PHE A 95 1.17 -9.66 14.13
C PHE A 95 1.74 -8.26 14.36
N LEU A 96 1.55 -7.40 13.37
CA LEU A 96 1.85 -5.97 13.43
C LEU A 96 0.85 -5.22 12.55
N MET A 97 0.16 -4.24 13.13
CA MET A 97 -0.75 -3.33 12.43
C MET A 97 -0.37 -1.89 12.77
N ALA A 98 -0.19 -1.07 11.74
CA ALA A 98 0.04 0.37 11.93
C ALA A 98 -1.27 1.06 12.30
N VAL A 99 -1.24 1.94 13.31
CA VAL A 99 -2.42 2.73 13.68
C VAL A 99 -2.44 3.99 12.82
N GLU A 100 -3.43 4.08 11.95
CA GLU A 100 -3.66 5.22 11.07
C GLU A 100 -4.69 6.17 11.66
N ASP A 101 -5.75 5.62 12.24
CA ASP A 101 -6.83 6.37 12.86
C ASP A 101 -7.42 5.63 14.06
N VAL A 102 -8.14 6.36 14.90
CA VAL A 102 -8.77 5.78 16.10
C VAL A 102 -10.12 6.43 16.34
N PHE A 103 -11.12 5.60 16.62
CA PHE A 103 -12.51 5.97 16.85
C PHE A 103 -12.99 5.44 18.20
N THR A 104 -13.89 6.18 18.84
CA THR A 104 -14.66 5.67 19.97
C THR A 104 -16.05 5.29 19.47
N ILE A 105 -16.43 4.03 19.63
CA ILE A 105 -17.79 3.60 19.35
C ILE A 105 -18.56 3.52 20.66
N THR A 106 -19.58 4.35 20.79
CA THR A 106 -20.47 4.38 21.96
C THR A 106 -20.99 2.98 22.28
N GLY A 107 -20.76 2.51 23.51
CA GLY A 107 -21.19 1.20 23.98
C GLY A 107 -20.36 0.00 23.51
N ARG A 108 -19.40 0.17 22.60
CA ARG A 108 -18.48 -0.89 22.16
C ARG A 108 -17.05 -0.69 22.65
N GLY A 109 -16.55 0.55 22.66
CA GLY A 109 -15.19 0.89 23.07
C GLY A 109 -14.36 1.54 21.97
N THR A 110 -13.04 1.48 22.10
CA THR A 110 -12.09 2.13 21.19
C THR A 110 -11.67 1.20 20.06
N VAL A 111 -11.84 1.67 18.82
CA VAL A 111 -11.43 0.98 17.59
C VAL A 111 -10.24 1.70 16.99
N ALA A 112 -9.16 0.98 16.75
CA ALA A 112 -8.01 1.46 15.98
C ALA A 112 -8.08 0.89 14.56
N THR A 113 -7.87 1.75 13.56
CA THR A 113 -7.88 1.36 12.15
C THR A 113 -6.50 1.51 11.54
N GLY A 114 -6.17 0.61 10.63
CA GLY A 114 -5.04 0.76 9.73
C GLY A 114 -4.68 -0.53 9.02
N LYS A 115 -3.57 -0.49 8.28
CA LYS A 115 -3.07 -1.64 7.55
C LYS A 115 -2.37 -2.64 8.47
N VAL A 116 -2.72 -3.92 8.33
CA VAL A 116 -1.95 -5.02 8.91
C VAL A 116 -0.71 -5.23 8.04
N GLU A 117 0.46 -4.89 8.59
CA GLU A 117 1.74 -4.97 7.89
C GLU A 117 2.22 -6.42 7.77
N ARG A 118 2.05 -7.22 8.83
CA ARG A 118 2.46 -8.63 8.86
C ARG A 118 1.69 -9.44 9.91
N GLY A 119 1.75 -10.76 9.75
CA GLY A 119 1.12 -11.72 10.64
C GLY A 119 -0.40 -11.74 10.53
N GLN A 120 -1.02 -12.29 11.57
CA GLN A 120 -2.47 -12.31 11.72
C GLN A 120 -2.84 -12.14 13.20
N VAL A 121 -4.01 -11.56 13.46
CA VAL A 121 -4.62 -11.52 14.78
C VAL A 121 -6.03 -12.08 14.71
N LYS A 122 -6.41 -12.86 15.72
CA LYS A 122 -7.76 -13.41 15.88
C LYS A 122 -8.52 -12.70 16.98
N LEU A 123 -9.84 -12.83 16.91
CA LEU A 123 -10.71 -12.40 18.00
C LEU A 123 -10.27 -13.05 19.33
N ASN A 124 -10.24 -12.25 20.40
CA ASN A 124 -9.82 -12.60 21.76
C ASN A 124 -8.32 -12.84 21.96
N GLU A 125 -7.45 -12.54 20.99
CA GLU A 125 -6.01 -12.57 21.21
C GLU A 125 -5.51 -11.34 21.98
N GLU A 126 -4.47 -11.55 22.80
CA GLU A 126 -3.76 -10.47 23.50
C GLU A 126 -2.80 -9.77 22.53
N VAL A 127 -2.77 -8.44 22.60
CA VAL A 127 -1.90 -7.57 21.81
C VAL A 127 -1.30 -6.47 22.69
N GLU A 128 -0.24 -5.85 22.19
CA GLU A 128 0.42 -4.69 22.79
C GLU A 128 0.29 -3.47 21.88
N ILE A 129 -0.04 -2.32 22.47
CA ILE A 129 0.05 -1.02 21.84
C ILE A 129 1.45 -0.48 22.12
N VAL A 130 2.24 -0.25 21.07
CA VAL A 130 3.65 0.11 21.15
C VAL A 130 3.90 1.44 20.42
N GLY A 131 4.74 2.29 21.00
CA GLY A 131 5.11 3.59 20.44
C GLY A 131 4.79 4.75 21.38
N TYR A 132 5.58 5.82 21.27
CA TYR A 132 5.54 7.07 22.08
C TYR A 132 5.77 6.94 23.59
N LYS A 133 5.32 5.85 24.21
CA LYS A 133 5.54 5.53 25.63
C LYS A 133 6.64 4.46 25.75
N SER A 134 7.38 4.50 26.85
CA SER A 134 8.46 3.55 27.14
C SER A 134 7.97 2.13 27.37
N GLU A 135 6.79 1.98 27.97
CA GLU A 135 6.18 0.68 28.25
C GLU A 135 4.98 0.41 27.34
N PRO A 136 4.95 -0.74 26.65
CA PRO A 136 3.78 -1.19 25.91
C PRO A 136 2.56 -1.38 26.80
N LYS A 137 1.39 -0.94 26.32
CA LYS A 137 0.11 -1.24 26.99
C LYS A 137 -0.47 -2.53 26.42
N LYS A 138 -0.75 -3.50 27.28
CA LYS A 138 -1.45 -4.73 26.90
C LYS A 138 -2.96 -4.53 26.80
N THR A 139 -3.58 -5.20 25.84
CA THR A 139 -5.03 -5.25 25.68
C THR A 139 -5.44 -6.53 24.95
N VAL A 140 -6.74 -6.76 24.79
CA VAL A 140 -7.31 -7.91 24.09
C VAL A 140 -8.18 -7.42 22.95
N VAL A 141 -8.03 -8.05 21.79
CA VAL A 141 -8.88 -7.79 20.62
C VAL A 141 -10.28 -8.35 20.85
N THR A 142 -11.30 -7.50 20.90
CA THR A 142 -12.70 -7.91 21.13
C THR A 142 -13.61 -7.74 19.93
N GLY A 143 -13.07 -7.25 18.82
CA GLY A 143 -13.78 -7.11 17.56
C GLY A 143 -12.80 -6.82 16.43
N ILE A 144 -13.10 -7.35 15.25
CA ILE A 144 -12.34 -7.12 14.03
C ILE A 144 -13.35 -6.83 12.93
N GLU A 145 -13.18 -5.72 12.23
CA GLU A 145 -14.09 -5.25 11.20
C GLU A 145 -13.34 -4.77 9.95
N MET A 146 -13.88 -5.04 8.77
CA MET A 146 -13.41 -4.48 7.50
C MET A 146 -14.62 -4.14 6.63
N PHE A 147 -14.72 -2.91 6.14
CA PHE A 147 -15.83 -2.46 5.27
C PHE A 147 -17.24 -2.84 5.79
N ASN A 148 -17.55 -2.53 7.05
CA ASN A 148 -18.82 -2.87 7.71
C ASN A 148 -19.12 -4.38 7.83
N LYS A 149 -18.10 -5.23 7.70
CA LYS A 149 -18.22 -6.69 7.90
C LYS A 149 -17.37 -7.13 9.08
N ASN A 150 -17.98 -7.90 9.99
CA ASN A 150 -17.27 -8.53 11.09
C ASN A 150 -16.43 -9.69 10.56
N LEU A 151 -15.18 -9.76 11.01
CA LEU A 151 -14.23 -10.81 10.66
C LEU A 151 -13.82 -11.60 11.91
N GLN A 152 -13.42 -12.86 11.72
CA GLN A 152 -12.84 -13.69 12.77
C GLN A 152 -11.35 -13.43 12.99
N SER A 153 -10.69 -12.88 11.97
CA SER A 153 -9.27 -12.56 11.95
C SER A 153 -8.97 -11.40 11.01
N ALA A 154 -7.93 -10.64 11.30
CA ALA A 154 -7.30 -9.72 10.35
C ALA A 154 -5.89 -10.25 10.03
N MET A 155 -5.47 -10.11 8.78
CA MET A 155 -4.22 -10.67 8.27
C MET A 155 -3.43 -9.66 7.44
N ALA A 156 -2.13 -9.92 7.24
CA ALA A 156 -1.26 -9.06 6.45
C ALA A 156 -1.88 -8.64 5.11
N GLY A 157 -1.92 -7.32 4.87
CA GLY A 157 -2.56 -6.69 3.71
C GLY A 157 -3.98 -6.15 3.97
N ASP A 158 -4.64 -6.54 5.05
CA ASP A 158 -5.96 -6.06 5.42
C ASP A 158 -5.92 -4.61 5.94
N ASN A 159 -6.85 -3.77 5.49
CA ASN A 159 -7.16 -2.49 6.16
C ASN A 159 -8.29 -2.76 7.16
N ALA A 160 -7.93 -3.00 8.42
CA ALA A 160 -8.86 -3.50 9.43
C ALA A 160 -9.09 -2.48 10.56
N GLY A 161 -10.30 -2.50 11.11
CA GLY A 161 -10.63 -1.90 12.40
C GLY A 161 -10.58 -2.95 13.51
N VAL A 162 -9.79 -2.69 14.54
CA VAL A 162 -9.58 -3.59 15.68
C VAL A 162 -10.12 -2.93 16.95
N LEU A 163 -11.14 -3.54 17.56
CA LEU A 163 -11.73 -3.08 18.82
C LEU A 163 -10.90 -3.60 20.01
N LEU A 164 -10.50 -2.69 20.89
CA LEU A 164 -9.57 -2.96 21.99
C LEU A 164 -10.26 -2.85 23.35
N ARG A 165 -10.09 -3.89 24.18
CA ARG A 165 -10.69 -3.93 25.53
C ARG A 165 -9.98 -2.98 26.48
N GLY A 166 -10.75 -2.12 27.17
CA GLY A 166 -10.24 -1.29 28.26
C GLY A 166 -9.17 -0.27 27.83
N VAL A 167 -9.23 0.14 26.55
CA VAL A 167 -8.40 1.21 25.99
C VAL A 167 -9.30 2.40 25.72
N ASN A 168 -8.96 3.55 26.28
CA ASN A 168 -9.61 4.81 25.97
C ASN A 168 -8.96 5.47 24.75
N ARG A 169 -9.69 6.40 24.12
CA ARG A 169 -9.26 7.08 22.88
C ARG A 169 -7.97 7.88 23.02
N ASP A 170 -7.68 8.38 24.21
CA ASP A 170 -6.47 9.15 24.58
C ASP A 170 -5.28 8.25 24.94
N GLU A 171 -5.48 6.93 25.04
CA GLU A 171 -4.44 5.97 25.34
C GLU A 171 -3.83 5.33 24.09
N ILE A 172 -4.39 5.61 22.92
CA ILE A 172 -3.92 5.15 21.62
C ILE A 172 -4.04 6.24 20.56
N GLU A 173 -2.99 6.42 19.76
CA GLU A 173 -2.90 7.48 18.76
C GLU A 173 -2.18 7.04 17.48
N ARG A 174 -2.35 7.86 16.43
CA ARG A 174 -1.75 7.61 15.12
C ARG A 174 -0.22 7.54 15.19
N GLY A 175 0.35 6.56 14.49
CA GLY A 175 1.79 6.30 14.45
C GLY A 175 2.29 5.35 15.55
N GLN A 176 1.43 4.96 16.50
CA GLN A 176 1.66 3.74 17.27
C GLN A 176 1.39 2.50 16.40
N VAL A 177 1.77 1.35 16.92
CA VAL A 177 1.48 0.05 16.32
C VAL A 177 0.78 -0.87 17.31
N ILE A 178 -0.09 -1.73 16.80
CA ILE A 178 -0.65 -2.86 17.55
C ILE A 178 0.12 -4.10 17.13
N ALA A 179 0.77 -4.75 18.09
CA ALA A 179 1.67 -5.87 17.81
C ALA A 179 1.36 -7.08 18.69
N LYS A 180 1.80 -8.26 18.23
CA LYS A 180 1.87 -9.44 19.10
C LYS A 180 2.75 -9.10 20.32
N PRO A 181 2.38 -9.50 21.54
CA PRO A 181 3.13 -9.12 22.73
C PRO A 181 4.61 -9.49 22.66
N LYS A 182 5.49 -8.58 23.10
CA LYS A 182 6.95 -8.74 23.17
C LYS A 182 7.64 -8.95 21.82
N THR A 183 7.00 -8.61 20.71
CA THR A 183 7.58 -8.81 19.36
C THR A 183 8.13 -7.55 18.71
N ILE A 184 7.88 -6.39 19.31
CA ILE A 184 8.47 -5.12 18.91
C ILE A 184 8.84 -4.29 20.14
N VAL A 185 10.00 -3.66 20.10
CA VAL A 185 10.51 -2.78 21.15
C VAL A 185 10.68 -1.39 20.55
N PRO A 186 10.13 -0.34 21.16
CA PRO A 186 10.31 1.02 20.65
C PRO A 186 11.76 1.48 20.88
N HIS A 187 12.33 2.16 19.90
CA HIS A 187 13.68 2.71 19.95
C HIS A 187 13.65 4.22 19.66
N THR A 188 14.54 4.97 20.31
CA THR A 188 14.68 6.43 20.12
C THR A 188 15.93 6.84 19.36
N THR A 189 16.89 5.93 19.22
CA THR A 189 18.16 6.17 18.52
C THR A 189 18.39 5.07 17.50
N PHE A 190 18.68 5.46 16.26
CA PHE A 190 18.97 4.56 15.15
C PHE A 190 20.00 5.19 14.22
N LYS A 191 20.65 4.37 13.40
CA LYS A 191 21.48 4.85 12.29
C LYS A 191 20.64 4.83 11.03
N ALA A 192 20.72 5.87 10.23
CA ALA A 192 20.02 5.96 8.95
C ALA A 192 20.97 6.43 7.85
N ALA A 193 20.75 5.91 6.65
CA ALA A 193 21.26 6.51 5.43
C ALA A 193 20.18 7.50 4.93
N ILE A 194 20.57 8.75 4.74
CA ILE A 194 19.67 9.82 4.31
C ILE A 194 20.12 10.28 2.93
N TYR A 195 19.20 10.25 1.96
CA TYR A 195 19.40 10.89 0.66
C TYR A 195 18.76 12.29 0.72
N VAL A 196 19.58 13.32 0.48
CA VAL A 196 19.09 14.70 0.38
C VAL A 196 18.89 15.02 -1.09
N LEU A 197 17.64 15.27 -1.47
CA LEU A 197 17.27 15.63 -2.84
C LEU A 197 18.02 16.88 -3.28
N LYS A 198 18.45 16.89 -4.54
CA LYS A 198 18.97 18.11 -5.18
C LYS A 198 17.81 19.01 -5.60
N LYS A 199 18.11 20.30 -5.80
CA LYS A 199 17.11 21.30 -6.25
C LYS A 199 16.44 20.92 -7.57
N GLU A 200 17.13 20.19 -8.43
CA GLU A 200 16.61 19.75 -9.72
C GLU A 200 15.63 18.57 -9.60
N GLU A 201 15.63 17.89 -8.44
CA GLU A 201 14.73 16.78 -8.12
C GLU A 201 13.49 17.24 -7.34
N GLY A 202 13.43 18.52 -6.91
CA GLY A 202 12.34 19.14 -6.14
C GLY A 202 12.57 20.62 -5.82
#